data_AF-A0A353VR58-F1
#
_entry.id   AF-A0A353VR58-F1
#
_cell.length_a   1.000
_cell.length_b   1.000
_cell.length_c   1.000
_cell.angle_alpha   90.00
_cell.angle_beta   90.00
_cell.angle_gamma   90.00
#
_symmetry.space_group_name_H-M   'P 1'
#
loop_
_entity.id
_entity.type
_entity.pdbx_description
1 polymer ?
#
loop_
_entity_poly.entity_id
_entity_poly.type
_entity_poly.pdbx_seq_one_letter_code
_entity_poly.pdbx_strand_id
1 'polypeptide(L)'
;MGIYYKPVMTRLGVLYPEVSEIVKAISRRDNAQILPTGETAQNMLGLSTQMPLNYIYLTSGSARKLTIGPKTITFKRCVPKNFACRNEFLAILIQALKSIGQDRITDEHKIIIKGVLKNNLPIESLEDDLRTAPVWVRRIISNIVKEMENEKVD
;
A
#
# COMPACT_ATOMS: atom_id res chain seq x y z
N MET A 1 16.80 13.82 -16.64
CA MET A 1 17.78 12.91 -16.01
C MET A 1 17.20 11.51 -15.93
N GLY A 2 17.94 10.49 -16.36
CA GLY A 2 17.48 9.08 -16.43
C GLY A 2 17.58 8.36 -15.08
N ILE A 3 16.95 7.19 -14.97
CA ILE A 3 17.22 6.21 -13.89
C ILE A 3 17.96 5.07 -14.57
N TYR A 4 19.17 4.79 -14.12
CA TYR A 4 20.02 3.76 -14.71
C TYR A 4 20.08 2.56 -13.77
N TYR A 5 19.78 1.39 -14.32
CA TYR A 5 19.91 0.11 -13.62
C TYR A 5 21.17 -0.60 -14.13
N LYS A 6 22.06 -0.99 -13.23
CA LYS A 6 23.20 -1.86 -13.57
C LYS A 6 22.73 -3.32 -13.49
N PRO A 7 22.61 -4.05 -14.62
CA PRO A 7 22.13 -5.42 -14.60
C PRO A 7 23.06 -6.33 -13.81
N VAL A 8 22.50 -7.09 -12.87
CA VAL A 8 23.20 -8.17 -12.19
C VAL A 8 22.98 -9.43 -13.01
N MET A 9 24.05 -9.94 -13.62
CA MET A 9 24.02 -11.18 -14.39
C MET A 9 24.09 -12.37 -13.44
N THR A 10 23.06 -13.21 -13.46
CA THR A 10 23.05 -14.49 -12.76
C THR A 10 23.17 -15.63 -13.76
N ARG A 11 23.35 -16.85 -13.27
CA ARG A 11 23.39 -18.08 -14.09
C ARG A 11 22.10 -18.30 -14.90
N LEU A 12 21.00 -17.64 -14.52
CA LEU A 12 19.67 -17.74 -15.15
C LEU A 12 19.29 -16.51 -16.00
N GLY A 13 20.22 -15.55 -16.17
CA GLY A 13 19.99 -14.32 -16.94
C GLY A 13 20.05 -13.04 -16.10
N VAL A 14 19.52 -11.95 -16.66
CA VAL A 14 19.46 -10.63 -16.01
C VAL A 14 18.50 -10.69 -14.83
N LEU A 15 19.01 -10.50 -13.63
CA LEU A 15 18.17 -10.24 -12.46
C LEU A 15 17.65 -8.80 -12.57
N TYR A 16 16.34 -8.61 -12.49
CA TYR A 16 15.75 -7.27 -12.40
C TYR A 16 15.63 -6.87 -10.93
N PRO A 17 15.73 -5.57 -10.60
CA PRO A 17 15.55 -5.12 -9.22
C PRO A 17 14.10 -5.30 -8.80
N GLU A 18 13.86 -5.39 -7.50
CA GLU A 18 12.51 -5.51 -6.98
C GLU A 18 11.72 -4.21 -7.20
N VAL A 19 10.41 -4.34 -7.47
CA VAL A 19 9.53 -3.19 -7.73
C VAL A 19 9.58 -2.17 -6.58
N SER A 20 9.66 -2.66 -5.34
CA SER A 20 9.78 -1.84 -4.14
C SER A 20 11.08 -1.02 -4.12
N GLU A 21 12.19 -1.55 -4.61
CA GLU A 21 13.47 -0.83 -4.69
C GLU A 21 13.42 0.27 -5.74
N ILE A 22 12.84 -0.04 -6.90
CA ILE A 22 12.64 0.94 -7.98
C ILE A 22 11.77 2.10 -7.48
N VAL A 23 10.66 1.80 -6.80
CA VAL A 23 9.76 2.80 -6.23
C VAL A 23 10.47 3.66 -5.19
N LYS A 24 11.27 3.05 -4.29
CA LYS A 24 12.07 3.79 -3.30
C LYS A 24 13.11 4.70 -3.96
N ALA A 25 13.81 4.23 -4.99
CA ALA A 25 14.78 5.03 -5.74
C ALA A 25 14.12 6.22 -6.42
N ILE A 26 12.93 6.02 -7.01
CA ILE A 26 12.15 7.08 -7.64
C ILE A 26 11.67 8.11 -6.63
N SER A 27 11.13 7.67 -5.49
CA SER A 27 10.67 8.56 -4.41
C SER A 27 11.79 9.48 -3.94
N ARG A 28 12.98 8.93 -3.70
CA ARG A 28 14.17 9.70 -3.32
C ARG A 28 14.62 10.69 -4.40
N ARG A 29 14.69 10.24 -5.65
CA ARG A 29 15.19 11.07 -6.76
C ARG A 29 14.31 12.28 -7.02
N ASP A 30 13.00 12.06 -7.00
CA ASP A 30 12.02 13.09 -7.34
C ASP A 30 11.52 13.85 -6.10
N ASN A 31 12.07 13.56 -4.93
CA ASN A 31 11.61 14.07 -3.63
C ASN A 31 10.08 14.00 -3.50
N ALA A 32 9.52 12.86 -3.89
CA ALA A 32 8.08 12.66 -4.04
C ALA A 32 7.59 11.56 -3.11
N GLN A 33 6.44 11.79 -2.49
CA GLN A 33 5.71 10.75 -1.76
C GLN A 33 5.10 9.77 -2.76
N ILE A 34 5.18 8.48 -2.43
CA ILE A 34 4.66 7.41 -3.25
C ILE A 34 3.91 6.43 -2.36
N LEU A 35 2.70 6.03 -2.77
CA LEU A 35 1.84 5.15 -2.00
C LEU A 35 1.24 4.07 -2.92
N PRO A 36 1.35 2.77 -2.59
CA PRO A 36 0.71 1.72 -3.38
C PRO A 36 -0.82 1.87 -3.34
N THR A 37 -1.49 1.46 -4.41
CA THR A 37 -2.94 1.45 -4.50
C THR A 37 -3.42 0.27 -5.33
N GLY A 38 -4.73 0.08 -5.43
CA GLY A 38 -5.28 -1.01 -6.23
C GLY A 38 -4.92 -2.39 -5.66
N GLU A 39 -4.78 -3.34 -6.57
CA GLU A 39 -4.27 -4.69 -6.30
C GLU A 39 -2.87 -4.68 -5.68
N THR A 40 -2.04 -3.68 -5.97
CA THR A 40 -0.70 -3.55 -5.38
C THR A 40 -0.77 -3.37 -3.86
N ALA A 41 -1.68 -2.51 -3.37
CA ALA A 41 -1.87 -2.32 -1.93
C ALA A 41 -2.51 -3.56 -1.27
N GLN A 42 -3.44 -4.22 -1.97
CA GLN A 42 -4.06 -5.45 -1.47
C GLN A 42 -3.03 -6.57 -1.31
N ASN A 43 -2.20 -6.79 -2.33
CA ASN A 43 -1.17 -7.84 -2.32
C ASN A 43 -0.11 -7.58 -1.23
N MET A 44 0.31 -6.33 -1.03
CA MET A 44 1.25 -5.96 0.04
C MET A 44 0.75 -6.28 1.45
N LEU A 45 -0.57 -6.27 1.67
CA LEU A 45 -1.19 -6.57 2.96
C LEU A 45 -1.72 -8.01 3.08
N GLY A 46 -1.47 -8.85 2.08
CA GLY A 46 -2.00 -10.21 2.03
C GLY A 46 -3.50 -10.31 1.77
N LEU A 47 -4.16 -9.21 1.40
CA LEU A 47 -5.59 -9.18 1.04
C LEU A 47 -5.86 -9.74 -0.37
N SER A 48 -4.81 -9.95 -1.15
CA SER A 48 -4.87 -10.65 -2.44
C SER A 48 -3.59 -11.45 -2.65
N THR A 49 -3.73 -12.67 -3.16
CA THR A 49 -2.61 -13.54 -3.54
C THR A 49 -2.14 -13.31 -4.98
N GLN A 50 -2.91 -12.53 -5.76
CA GLN A 50 -2.62 -12.29 -7.16
C GLN A 50 -1.43 -11.34 -7.28
N MET A 51 -0.33 -11.82 -7.87
CA MET A 51 0.80 -10.95 -8.23
C MET A 51 0.42 -10.10 -9.45
N PRO A 52 0.34 -8.77 -9.33
CA PRO A 52 -0.06 -7.94 -10.45
C PRO A 52 1.08 -7.81 -11.46
N LEU A 53 0.75 -7.92 -12.76
CA LEU A 53 1.70 -7.56 -13.83
C LEU A 53 1.89 -6.04 -13.95
N ASN A 54 0.91 -5.28 -13.47
CA ASN A 54 0.93 -3.82 -13.43
C ASN A 54 0.80 -3.32 -11.99
N TYR A 55 1.90 -2.85 -11.43
CA TYR A 55 1.95 -2.27 -10.10
C TYR A 55 1.55 -0.80 -10.16
N ILE A 56 0.52 -0.41 -9.40
CA ILE A 56 -0.03 0.94 -9.44
C ILE A 56 0.31 1.67 -8.14
N TYR A 57 0.93 2.83 -8.29
CA TYR A 57 1.29 3.71 -7.19
C TYR A 57 0.71 5.11 -7.41
N LEU A 58 0.24 5.72 -6.33
CA LEU A 58 -0.05 7.14 -6.29
C LEU A 58 1.25 7.91 -6.04
N THR A 59 1.43 9.07 -6.66
CA THR A 59 2.61 9.93 -6.42
C THR A 59 2.26 11.41 -6.25
N SER A 60 3.02 12.08 -5.38
CA SER A 60 3.05 13.54 -5.29
C SER A 60 3.99 14.20 -6.33
N GLY A 61 4.68 13.39 -7.14
CA GLY A 61 5.56 13.82 -8.23
C GLY A 61 4.88 13.80 -9.59
N SER A 62 5.62 13.50 -10.66
CA SER A 62 5.06 13.39 -12.02
C SER A 62 4.38 12.03 -12.28
N ALA A 63 3.25 12.05 -13.00
CA ALA A 63 2.64 10.82 -13.50
C ALA A 63 3.49 10.22 -14.62
N ARG A 64 3.73 8.91 -14.59
CA ARG A 64 4.52 8.19 -15.60
C ARG A 64 4.31 6.69 -15.50
N LYS A 65 4.78 5.97 -16.52
CA LYS A 65 4.77 4.51 -16.58
C LYS A 65 6.20 4.03 -16.85
N LEU A 66 6.63 3.00 -16.14
CA LEU A 66 7.91 2.32 -16.34
C LEU A 66 7.64 0.86 -16.67
N THR A 67 8.32 0.32 -17.68
CA THR A 67 8.25 -1.11 -18.03
C THR A 67 9.60 -1.74 -17.75
N ILE A 68 9.60 -2.82 -16.97
CA ILE A 68 10.81 -3.52 -16.51
C ILE A 68 10.58 -5.01 -16.72
N GLY A 69 11.18 -5.55 -17.79
CA GLY A 69 10.86 -6.90 -18.26
C GLY A 69 9.36 -7.04 -18.53
N PRO A 70 8.68 -8.06 -17.96
CA PRO A 70 7.23 -8.24 -18.13
C PRO A 70 6.38 -7.36 -17.19
N LYS A 71 7.00 -6.72 -16.19
CA LYS A 71 6.29 -5.94 -15.17
C LYS A 71 6.17 -4.49 -15.60
N THR A 72 5.05 -3.89 -15.27
CA THR A 72 4.79 -2.46 -15.45
C THR A 72 4.64 -1.79 -14.09
N ILE A 73 5.18 -0.59 -13.93
CA ILE A 73 4.96 0.26 -12.75
C ILE A 73 4.32 1.57 -13.23
N THR A 74 3.07 1.81 -12.80
CA THR A 74 2.30 2.99 -13.16
C THR A 74 2.22 3.95 -11.98
N PHE A 75 2.76 5.15 -12.13
CA PHE A 75 2.64 6.25 -11.18
C PHE A 75 1.51 7.18 -11.60
N LYS A 76 0.48 7.28 -10.78
CA LYS A 76 -0.67 8.17 -10.97
C LYS A 76 -0.54 9.38 -10.06
N ARG A 77 -0.64 10.58 -10.64
CA ARG A 77 -0.71 11.81 -9.85
C ARG A 77 -1.97 11.78 -8.97
N CYS A 78 -1.83 12.14 -7.70
CA CYS A 78 -3.00 12.30 -6.83
C CYS A 78 -2.91 13.57 -5.96
N VAL A 79 -4.03 13.90 -5.34
CA VAL A 79 -4.16 15.05 -4.45
C VAL A 79 -3.43 14.80 -3.12
N PRO A 80 -2.87 15.85 -2.47
CA PRO A 80 -2.12 15.74 -1.22
C PRO A 80 -2.86 15.02 -0.09
N LYS A 81 -4.20 15.06 -0.07
CA LYS A 81 -5.02 14.37 0.93
C LYS A 81 -4.72 12.86 1.03
N ASN A 82 -4.31 12.20 -0.04
CA ASN A 82 -3.95 10.76 0.02
C ASN A 82 -2.65 10.50 0.79
N PHE A 83 -1.81 11.52 0.98
CA PHE A 83 -0.54 11.45 1.70
C PHE A 83 -0.61 12.12 3.08
N ALA A 84 -1.81 12.50 3.53
CA ALA A 84 -2.00 13.14 4.83
C ALA A 84 -1.89 12.15 6.01
N CYS A 85 -2.07 10.85 5.75
CA CYS A 85 -1.87 9.79 6.73
C CYS A 85 -0.38 9.67 7.07
N ARG A 86 -0.04 9.85 8.35
CA ARG A 86 1.33 9.85 8.85
C ARG A 86 1.91 8.44 8.89
N ASN A 87 1.14 7.47 9.36
CA ASN A 87 1.58 6.08 9.42
C ASN A 87 1.49 5.42 8.04
N GLU A 88 2.62 4.91 7.55
CA GLU A 88 2.72 4.29 6.22
C GLU A 88 1.82 3.05 6.10
N PHE A 89 1.80 2.19 7.12
CA PHE A 89 0.96 0.99 7.12
C PHE A 89 -0.53 1.35 7.04
N LEU A 90 -1.02 2.31 7.84
CA LEU A 90 -2.40 2.76 7.76
C LEU A 90 -2.73 3.38 6.40
N ALA A 91 -1.79 4.13 5.82
CA ALA A 91 -1.98 4.70 4.49
C ALA A 91 -2.19 3.61 3.43
N ILE A 92 -1.40 2.53 3.47
CA ILE A 92 -1.52 1.37 2.58
C ILE A 92 -2.85 0.65 2.84
N LEU A 93 -3.22 0.42 4.11
CA LEU A 93 -4.47 -0.23 4.50
C LEU A 93 -5.70 0.54 3.99
N ILE A 94 -5.69 1.87 4.13
CA ILE A 94 -6.75 2.73 3.60
C ILE A 94 -6.85 2.60 2.08
N GLN A 95 -5.73 2.59 1.34
CA GLN A 95 -5.76 2.42 -0.12
C GLN A 95 -6.22 1.02 -0.55
N ALA A 96 -5.80 -0.02 0.16
CA ALA A 96 -6.22 -1.39 -0.12
C ALA A 96 -7.74 -1.55 0.08
N LEU A 97 -8.26 -1.05 1.20
CA LEU A 97 -9.70 -1.05 1.47
C LEU A 97 -10.46 -0.26 0.41
N LYS A 98 -10.04 0.98 0.11
CA LYS A 98 -10.64 1.79 -0.97
C LYS A 98 -10.68 1.05 -2.31
N SER A 99 -9.66 0.25 -2.62
CA SER A 99 -9.59 -0.56 -3.84
C SER A 99 -10.59 -1.72 -3.83
N ILE A 100 -10.76 -2.41 -2.70
CA ILE A 100 -11.75 -3.49 -2.58
C ILE A 100 -13.17 -2.92 -2.71
N GLY A 101 -13.44 -1.81 -2.02
CA GLY A 101 -14.75 -1.19 -1.95
C GLY A 101 -15.62 -1.80 -0.85
N GLN A 102 -16.50 -0.98 -0.26
CA GLN A 102 -17.27 -1.34 0.93
C GLN A 102 -18.10 -2.62 0.75
N ASP A 103 -18.76 -2.77 -0.40
CA ASP A 103 -19.70 -3.87 -0.66
C ASP A 103 -19.02 -5.21 -0.95
N ARG A 104 -17.69 -5.22 -1.12
CA ARG A 104 -16.90 -6.41 -1.45
C ARG A 104 -16.03 -6.90 -0.30
N ILE A 105 -16.10 -6.24 0.86
CA ILE A 105 -15.38 -6.70 2.06
C ILE A 105 -16.04 -7.97 2.58
N THR A 106 -15.25 -9.04 2.63
CA THR A 106 -15.66 -10.36 3.15
C THR A 106 -15.11 -10.60 4.55
N ASP A 107 -15.57 -11.65 5.23
CA ASP A 107 -15.07 -11.99 6.56
C ASP A 107 -13.61 -12.47 6.53
N GLU A 108 -13.17 -13.12 5.45
CA GLU A 108 -11.75 -13.45 5.22
C GLU A 108 -10.88 -12.18 5.22
N HIS A 109 -11.33 -11.12 4.53
CA HIS A 109 -10.62 -9.84 4.57
C HIS A 109 -10.53 -9.31 6.00
N LYS A 110 -11.61 -9.38 6.80
CA LYS A 110 -11.59 -8.91 8.20
C LYS A 110 -10.60 -9.70 9.05
N ILE A 111 -10.50 -11.02 8.87
CA ILE A 111 -9.52 -11.87 9.56
C ILE A 111 -8.10 -11.42 9.23
N ILE A 112 -7.80 -11.22 7.94
CA ILE A 112 -6.48 -10.75 7.48
C ILE A 112 -6.18 -9.36 8.05
N ILE A 113 -7.13 -8.42 7.96
CA ILE A 113 -7.02 -7.06 8.50
C ILE A 113 -6.72 -7.09 9.99
N LYS A 114 -7.44 -7.91 10.77
CA LYS A 114 -7.22 -8.09 12.20
C LYS A 114 -5.80 -8.61 12.48
N GLY A 115 -5.34 -9.60 11.70
CA GLY A 115 -3.99 -10.13 11.79
C GLY A 115 -2.90 -9.08 11.53
N VAL A 116 -3.03 -8.29 10.45
CA VAL A 116 -2.04 -7.24 10.14
C VAL A 116 -2.10 -6.08 11.14
N LEU A 117 -3.28 -5.71 11.64
CA LEU A 117 -3.42 -4.71 12.70
C LEU A 117 -2.75 -5.16 13.99
N LYS A 118 -2.91 -6.42 14.38
CA LYS A 118 -2.27 -6.99 15.58
C LYS A 118 -0.75 -6.85 15.56
N ASN A 119 -0.15 -6.99 14.38
CA ASN A 119 1.30 -6.91 14.21
C ASN A 119 1.85 -5.47 14.10
N ASN A 120 0.99 -4.48 13.84
CA ASN A 120 1.40 -3.08 13.62
C ASN A 120 0.92 -2.12 14.72
N LEU A 121 0.04 -2.57 15.62
CA LEU A 121 -0.38 -1.80 16.80
C LEU A 121 0.64 -1.92 17.94
N PRO A 122 0.76 -0.89 18.80
CA PRO A 122 -0.01 0.35 18.81
C PRO A 122 0.46 1.35 17.74
N ILE A 123 -0.48 2.17 17.23
CA ILE A 123 -0.18 3.27 16.31
C ILE A 123 -0.64 4.56 16.97
N GLU A 124 0.31 5.41 17.35
CA GLU A 124 0.03 6.67 18.07
C GLU A 124 -0.88 7.60 17.26
N SER A 125 -0.70 7.66 15.95
CA SER A 125 -1.47 8.53 15.05
C SER A 125 -2.79 7.93 14.56
N LEU A 126 -3.23 6.78 15.07
CA LEU A 126 -4.35 6.01 14.51
C LEU A 126 -5.62 6.85 14.29
N GLU A 127 -6.08 7.53 15.33
CA GLU A 127 -7.34 8.30 15.30
C GLU A 127 -7.25 9.50 14.34
N ASP A 128 -6.11 10.19 14.32
CA ASP A 128 -5.86 11.31 13.40
C ASP A 128 -5.78 10.83 11.94
N ASP A 129 -5.05 9.74 11.70
CA ASP A 129 -4.83 9.18 10.36
C ASP A 129 -6.15 8.64 9.78
N LEU A 130 -7.00 8.00 10.59
CA LEU A 130 -8.31 7.53 10.17
C LEU A 130 -9.28 8.65 9.80
N ARG A 131 -9.09 9.89 10.26
CA ARG A 131 -9.88 11.05 9.81
C ARG A 131 -9.65 11.40 8.34
N THR A 132 -8.50 10.99 7.78
CA THR A 132 -8.20 11.19 6.36
C THR A 132 -8.93 10.21 5.45
N ALA A 133 -9.39 9.07 6.01
CA ALA A 133 -10.05 7.99 5.31
C ALA A 133 -11.55 8.24 5.10
N PRO A 134 -12.19 7.57 4.12
CA PRO A 134 -13.64 7.52 4.01
C PRO A 134 -14.29 6.97 5.29
N VAL A 135 -15.48 7.47 5.63
CA VAL A 135 -16.21 7.11 6.87
C VAL A 135 -16.36 5.60 7.04
N TRP A 136 -16.66 4.87 5.96
CA TRP A 136 -16.84 3.43 6.02
C TRP A 136 -15.53 2.67 6.31
N VAL A 137 -14.39 3.12 5.77
CA VAL A 137 -13.06 2.55 6.04
C VAL A 137 -12.73 2.73 7.52
N ARG A 138 -12.94 3.94 8.01
CA ARG A 138 -12.75 4.28 9.43
C ARG A 138 -13.59 3.37 10.31
N ARG A 139 -14.87 3.18 9.99
CA ARG A 139 -15.76 2.31 10.77
C ARG A 139 -15.27 0.86 10.81
N ILE A 140 -14.80 0.30 9.69
CA ILE A 140 -14.25 -1.07 9.65
C ILE A 140 -13.04 -1.19 10.58
N ILE A 141 -12.05 -0.30 10.43
CA ILE A 141 -10.82 -0.37 11.22
C ILE A 141 -11.12 -0.16 12.71
N SER A 142 -11.92 0.86 13.05
CA SER A 142 -12.29 1.13 14.44
C SER A 142 -13.06 -0.02 15.09
N ASN A 143 -13.94 -0.70 14.37
CA ASN A 143 -14.65 -1.86 14.91
C ASN A 143 -13.70 -3.02 15.21
N ILE A 144 -12.80 -3.35 14.28
CA ILE A 144 -11.81 -4.42 14.46
C ILE A 144 -10.88 -4.11 15.65
N VAL A 145 -10.43 -2.86 15.78
CA VAL A 145 -9.57 -2.45 16.91
C VAL A 145 -10.32 -2.60 18.24
N LYS A 146 -11.59 -2.20 18.33
CA LYS A 146 -12.40 -2.37 19.54
C LYS A 146 -12.62 -3.85 19.89
N GLU A 147 -12.90 -4.69 18.90
CA GLU A 147 -13.03 -6.14 19.09
C GLU A 147 -11.73 -6.74 19.67
N MET A 148 -10.57 -6.28 19.19
CA MET A 148 -9.26 -6.72 19.70
C MET A 148 -8.96 -6.22 21.13
N GLU A 149 -9.48 -5.06 21.51
CA GLU A 149 -9.34 -4.55 22.88
C GLU A 149 -10.20 -5.36 23.85
N ASN A 150 -11.42 -5.71 23.47
CA ASN A 150 -12.31 -6.54 24.28
C ASN A 150 -11.75 -7.95 24.50
N GLU A 151 -11.15 -8.56 23.49
CA GLU A 151 -10.51 -9.89 23.59
C GLU A 151 -9.27 -9.93 24.50
N LYS A 152 -8.72 -8.78 24.91
CA LYS A 152 -7.61 -8.71 25.88
C LYS A 152 -8.10 -8.60 27.34
N VAL A 153 -9.40 -8.40 27.54
CA VAL A 153 -10.01 -8.18 28.86
C VAL A 153 -10.62 -9.47 29.44
N ASP A 154 -10.76 -10.52 28.62
CA ASP A 154 -11.09 -11.89 29.02
C ASP A 154 -9.84 -12.77 29.14
#